data_AF-A0A1C6PWX9-F1
#
_entry.id   AF-A0A1C6PWX9-F1
#
_cell.length_a   1.000
_cell.length_b   1.000
_cell.length_c   1.000
_cell.angle_alpha   90.00
_cell.angle_beta   90.00
_cell.angle_gamma   90.00
#
_symmetry.space_group_name_H-M   'P 1'
#
loop_
_entity.id
_entity.type
_entity.pdbx_description
1 polymer ?
#
loop_
_entity_poly.entity_id
_entity_poly.type
_entity_poly.pdbx_seq_one_letter_code
_entity_poly.pdbx_strand_id
1 'polypeptide(L)'
;VAAARTRIAARQHKEAQRRKTALESSSLPAKLADCRSDDVERSELFIVEGDSALGTAKLARNSEFQALLPIRGKILNVQKSSVSDMLKNAECGAIIQVIGAGSGRTFDLDAARYGKIILLVDADVDGAHIRCLLLTLFQRYMRPMVAAGRVFAAVPPLHRIELVQPKKGQDKYVYTYSDRELRDTLLEFQRKNVRYKDSIQRYKGLGEMDADQLAETTMDPRFRTLRRINISDLESSERVFDLLMGNEVAPRKEFITSSAATLDRSRIDA
;
A
#
# COMPACT_ATOMS: atom_id res chain seq x y z
N VAL A 1 45.55 -1.43 3.15
CA VAL A 1 44.24 -0.72 3.18
C VAL A 1 43.10 -1.55 2.57
N ALA A 2 43.26 -2.19 1.40
CA ALA A 2 42.23 -3.03 0.78
C ALA A 2 41.78 -4.23 1.65
N ALA A 3 42.72 -5.00 2.23
CA ALA A 3 42.39 -6.16 3.06
C ALA A 3 41.57 -5.83 4.33
N ALA A 4 41.80 -4.66 4.94
CA ALA A 4 41.04 -4.20 6.09
C ALA A 4 39.60 -3.80 5.71
N ARG A 5 39.42 -3.13 4.55
CA ARG A 5 38.09 -2.83 3.98
C ARG A 5 37.31 -4.11 3.65
N THR A 6 37.95 -5.10 3.04
CA THR A 6 37.32 -6.39 2.71
C THR A 6 36.88 -7.13 3.97
N ARG A 7 37.68 -7.08 5.05
CA ARG A 7 37.38 -7.75 6.32
C ARG A 7 36.22 -7.06 7.07
N ILE A 8 36.15 -5.74 7.04
CA ILE A 8 35.04 -4.96 7.59
C ILE A 8 33.75 -5.21 6.78
N ALA A 9 33.82 -5.20 5.45
CA ALA A 9 32.69 -5.49 4.57
C ALA A 9 32.15 -6.92 4.75
N ALA A 10 33.04 -7.92 4.86
CA ALA A 10 32.65 -9.31 5.14
C ALA A 10 32.02 -9.47 6.53
N ARG A 11 32.52 -8.74 7.54
CA ARG A 11 31.92 -8.72 8.89
C ARG A 11 30.54 -8.06 8.88
N GLN A 12 30.38 -6.93 8.20
CA GLN A 12 29.09 -6.26 8.03
C GLN A 12 28.09 -7.14 7.27
N HIS A 13 28.53 -7.84 6.22
CA HIS A 13 27.71 -8.81 5.51
C HIS A 13 27.26 -9.96 6.40
N LYS A 14 28.18 -10.53 7.19
CA LYS A 14 27.88 -11.65 8.09
C LYS A 14 26.99 -11.23 9.27
N GLU A 15 27.19 -10.03 9.80
CA GLU A 15 26.31 -9.44 10.82
C GLU A 15 24.93 -9.11 10.26
N ALA A 16 24.83 -8.57 9.04
CA ALA A 16 23.56 -8.32 8.36
C ALA A 16 22.81 -9.64 8.09
N GLN A 17 23.53 -10.69 7.67
CA GLN A 17 22.97 -12.01 7.45
C GLN A 17 22.48 -12.67 8.75
N ARG A 18 23.23 -12.54 9.86
CA ARG A 18 22.79 -12.98 11.19
C ARG A 18 21.56 -12.23 11.70
N ARG A 19 21.50 -10.91 11.52
CA ARG A 19 20.33 -10.10 11.91
C ARG A 19 19.10 -10.45 11.07
N LYS A 20 19.29 -10.76 9.79
CA LYS A 20 18.23 -11.21 8.90
C LYS A 20 17.59 -12.51 9.40
N THR A 21 18.40 -13.51 9.73
CA THR A 21 17.93 -14.78 10.31
C THR A 21 17.29 -14.60 11.69
N ALA A 22 17.78 -13.66 12.50
CA ALA A 22 17.17 -13.35 13.81
C ALA A 22 15.81 -12.64 13.67
N LEU A 23 15.62 -11.82 12.63
CA LEU A 23 14.32 -11.20 12.33
C LEU A 23 13.31 -12.27 11.87
N GLU A 24 13.78 -13.28 11.15
CA GLU A 24 13.00 -14.43 10.67
C GLU A 24 12.58 -15.37 11.83
N SER A 25 13.35 -15.43 12.94
CA SER A 25 13.06 -16.27 14.11
C SER A 25 12.38 -15.55 15.29
N SER A 26 12.02 -14.27 15.13
CA SER A 26 11.47 -13.44 16.21
C SER A 26 9.94 -13.49 16.25
N SER A 27 9.35 -13.33 17.44
CA SER A 27 7.91 -13.15 17.63
C SER A 27 7.39 -12.00 16.78
N LEU A 28 6.21 -12.19 16.17
CA LEU A 28 5.56 -11.19 15.30
C LEU A 28 5.41 -9.84 16.02
N PRO A 29 5.51 -8.71 15.30
CA PRO A 29 5.40 -7.38 15.90
C PRO A 29 4.08 -7.22 16.66
N ALA A 30 4.12 -6.68 17.88
CA ALA A 30 2.93 -6.49 18.72
C ALA A 30 1.84 -5.61 18.09
N LYS A 31 2.21 -4.76 17.13
CA LYS A 31 1.28 -3.89 16.40
C LYS A 31 0.51 -4.61 15.28
N LEU A 32 0.88 -5.85 14.92
CA LEU A 32 0.16 -6.67 13.96
C LEU A 32 -1.19 -7.10 14.56
N ALA A 33 -2.28 -6.81 13.86
CA ALA A 33 -3.57 -7.44 14.12
C ALA A 33 -3.75 -8.59 13.11
N ASP A 34 -3.35 -9.80 13.50
CA ASP A 34 -3.28 -10.93 12.58
C ASP A 34 -4.66 -11.52 12.24
N CYS A 35 -4.72 -12.30 11.16
CA CYS A 35 -5.89 -13.12 10.79
C CYS A 35 -5.82 -14.51 11.43
N ARG A 36 -6.94 -15.24 11.45
CA ARG A 36 -7.02 -16.60 12.02
C ARG A 36 -6.62 -17.68 11.03
N SER A 37 -6.87 -17.46 9.75
CA SER A 37 -6.60 -18.42 8.69
C SER A 37 -5.12 -18.48 8.36
N ASP A 38 -4.66 -19.71 8.18
CA ASP A 38 -3.36 -20.15 7.70
C ASP A 38 -3.36 -20.48 6.19
N ASP A 39 -4.52 -20.37 5.53
CA ASP A 39 -4.64 -20.50 4.07
C ASP A 39 -4.06 -19.26 3.38
N VAL A 40 -2.85 -19.41 2.85
CA VAL A 40 -2.11 -18.33 2.18
C VAL A 40 -2.88 -17.78 0.99
N GLU A 41 -3.59 -18.60 0.20
CA GLU A 41 -4.28 -18.11 -1.01
C GLU A 41 -5.42 -17.15 -0.67
N ARG A 42 -6.08 -17.40 0.47
CA ARG A 42 -7.19 -16.59 0.96
C ARG A 42 -6.75 -15.43 1.84
N SER A 43 -5.64 -15.57 2.56
CA SER A 43 -5.18 -14.59 3.54
C SER A 43 -4.60 -13.32 2.90
N GLU A 44 -4.94 -12.19 3.50
CA GLU A 44 -4.66 -10.84 3.00
C GLU A 44 -4.02 -10.01 4.12
N LEU A 45 -2.92 -9.32 3.82
CA LEU A 45 -2.31 -8.34 4.71
C LEU A 45 -2.58 -6.93 4.20
N PHE A 46 -3.30 -6.13 4.98
CA PHE A 46 -3.41 -4.69 4.76
C PHE A 46 -2.29 -3.96 5.50
N ILE A 47 -1.46 -3.22 4.77
CA ILE A 47 -0.52 -2.26 5.34
C ILE A 47 -1.23 -0.92 5.41
N VAL A 48 -1.49 -0.43 6.63
CA VAL A 48 -2.38 0.70 6.90
C VAL A 48 -1.60 1.92 7.38
N GLU A 49 -1.89 3.09 6.80
CA GLU A 49 -1.30 4.36 7.21
C GLU A 49 -1.87 4.86 8.54
N GLY A 50 -1.05 4.83 9.60
CA GLY A 50 -1.37 5.42 10.90
C GLY A 50 -2.30 4.61 11.81
N ASP A 51 -2.30 4.97 13.10
CA ASP A 51 -3.10 4.29 14.12
C ASP A 51 -4.60 4.65 14.03
N SER A 52 -4.94 5.79 13.43
CA SER A 52 -6.33 6.23 13.23
C SER A 52 -7.05 5.30 12.24
N ALA A 53 -6.50 5.10 11.04
CA ALA A 53 -7.07 4.20 10.06
C ALA A 53 -7.05 2.73 10.55
N LEU A 54 -6.06 2.34 11.35
CA LEU A 54 -6.03 1.01 11.99
C LEU A 54 -7.24 0.76 12.88
N GLY A 55 -7.65 1.73 13.71
CA GLY A 55 -8.79 1.60 14.61
C GLY A 55 -10.08 1.25 13.85
N THR A 56 -10.36 2.02 12.78
CA THR A 56 -11.50 1.79 11.88
C THR A 56 -11.35 0.47 11.12
N ALA A 57 -10.19 0.20 10.53
CA ALA A 57 -9.93 -1.02 9.77
C ALA A 57 -10.06 -2.28 10.63
N LYS A 58 -9.71 -2.23 11.91
CA LYS A 58 -9.82 -3.38 12.82
C LYS A 58 -11.27 -3.79 13.06
N LEU A 59 -12.20 -2.83 13.04
CA LEU A 59 -13.64 -3.08 13.14
C LEU A 59 -14.25 -3.50 11.79
N ALA A 60 -13.72 -2.97 10.69
CA ALA A 60 -14.20 -3.23 9.33
C ALA A 60 -13.76 -4.59 8.76
N ARG A 61 -12.59 -5.09 9.18
CA ARG A 61 -11.99 -6.30 8.59
C ARG A 61 -12.79 -7.56 8.88
N ASN A 62 -12.69 -8.53 7.98
CA ASN A 62 -12.96 -9.92 8.33
C ASN A 62 -11.70 -10.56 8.96
N SER A 63 -11.70 -10.71 10.29
CA SER A 63 -10.56 -11.25 11.04
C SER A 63 -10.23 -12.70 10.72
N GLU A 64 -11.09 -13.40 9.99
CA GLU A 64 -10.80 -14.74 9.50
C GLU A 64 -9.62 -14.75 8.54
N PHE A 65 -9.58 -13.84 7.56
CA PHE A 65 -8.60 -13.88 6.48
C PHE A 65 -7.88 -12.55 6.22
N GLN A 66 -8.23 -11.46 6.92
CA GLN A 66 -7.60 -10.16 6.72
C GLN A 66 -6.77 -9.76 7.93
N ALA A 67 -5.46 -9.66 7.79
CA ALA A 67 -4.54 -9.12 8.79
C ALA A 67 -4.27 -7.62 8.54
N LEU A 68 -3.96 -6.87 9.59
CA LEU A 68 -3.62 -5.45 9.51
C LEU A 68 -2.25 -5.17 10.13
N LEU A 69 -1.40 -4.47 9.41
CA LEU A 69 -0.12 -3.96 9.90
C LEU A 69 -0.10 -2.42 9.79
N PRO A 70 -0.18 -1.69 10.92
CA PRO A 70 -0.08 -0.24 10.90
C PRO A 70 1.39 0.19 10.69
N ILE A 71 1.57 1.21 9.85
CA ILE A 71 2.84 1.92 9.69
C ILE A 71 2.69 3.35 10.21
N ARG A 72 3.75 3.88 10.82
CA ARG A 72 3.75 5.24 11.38
C ARG A 72 4.71 6.14 10.64
N GLY A 73 4.19 7.27 10.18
CA GLY A 73 4.96 8.26 9.44
C GLY A 73 5.50 7.73 8.11
N LYS A 74 6.44 8.48 7.52
CA LYS A 74 7.07 8.12 6.25
C LYS A 74 8.11 7.03 6.49
N ILE A 75 8.01 5.96 5.70
CA ILE A 75 8.96 4.84 5.75
C ILE A 75 10.33 5.29 5.24
N LEU A 76 11.39 4.63 5.71
CA LEU A 76 12.74 4.83 5.20
C LEU A 76 12.79 4.63 3.68
N ASN A 77 13.34 5.61 2.95
CA ASN A 77 13.63 5.43 1.54
C ASN A 77 14.81 4.47 1.38
N VAL A 78 14.49 3.19 1.17
CA VAL A 78 15.48 2.14 1.06
C VAL A 78 16.30 2.20 -0.23
N GLN A 79 15.97 3.07 -1.19
CA GLN A 79 16.81 3.29 -2.37
C GLN A 79 18.11 4.04 -2.01
N LYS A 80 18.01 4.99 -1.07
CA LYS A 80 19.14 5.81 -0.58
C LYS A 80 19.92 5.15 0.57
N SER A 81 19.30 4.20 1.27
CA SER A 81 19.83 3.63 2.50
C SER A 81 20.55 2.31 2.28
N SER A 82 21.48 1.99 3.18
CA SER A 82 22.15 0.69 3.18
C SER A 82 21.20 -0.42 3.65
N VAL A 83 21.53 -1.67 3.33
CA VAL A 83 20.79 -2.84 3.84
C VAL A 83 20.80 -2.87 5.38
N SER A 84 21.89 -2.45 6.02
CA SER A 84 21.98 -2.38 7.48
C SER A 84 21.00 -1.36 8.07
N ASP A 85 20.80 -0.22 7.41
CA ASP A 85 19.88 0.81 7.90
C ASP A 85 18.42 0.39 7.71
N MET A 86 18.13 -0.27 6.58
CA MET A 86 16.83 -0.87 6.33
C MET A 86 16.47 -1.90 7.42
N LEU A 87 17.38 -2.81 7.76
CA LEU A 87 17.14 -3.82 8.80
C LEU A 87 17.00 -3.22 10.21
N LYS A 88 17.59 -2.04 10.47
CA LYS A 88 17.43 -1.32 11.75
C LYS A 88 16.14 -0.50 11.82
N ASN A 89 15.52 -0.20 10.67
CA ASN A 89 14.29 0.55 10.64
C ASN A 89 13.12 -0.33 11.11
N ALA A 90 12.44 0.10 12.18
CA ALA A 90 11.38 -0.68 12.80
C ALA A 90 10.22 -1.00 11.85
N GLU A 91 9.87 -0.07 10.95
CA GLU A 91 8.78 -0.24 9.99
C GLU A 91 9.16 -1.25 8.89
N CYS A 92 10.34 -1.08 8.28
CA CYS A 92 10.84 -2.01 7.25
C CYS A 92 11.04 -3.41 7.82
N GLY A 93 11.63 -3.50 9.02
CA GLY A 93 11.82 -4.77 9.73
C GLY A 93 10.49 -5.46 10.03
N ALA A 94 9.51 -4.73 10.54
CA ALA A 94 8.18 -5.27 10.82
C ALA A 94 7.50 -5.80 9.55
N ILE A 95 7.57 -5.08 8.43
CA ILE A 95 6.98 -5.55 7.15
C ILE A 95 7.62 -6.86 6.69
N ILE A 96 8.95 -6.93 6.66
CA ILE A 96 9.69 -8.14 6.23
C ILE A 96 9.36 -9.32 7.15
N GLN A 97 9.36 -9.09 8.46
CA GLN A 97 9.05 -10.10 9.45
C GLN A 97 7.61 -10.63 9.33
N VAL A 98 6.64 -9.73 9.17
CA VAL A 98 5.22 -10.09 9.04
C VAL A 98 4.96 -10.88 7.77
N ILE A 99 5.63 -10.55 6.66
CA ILE A 99 5.50 -11.33 5.41
C ILE A 99 6.10 -12.73 5.57
N GLY A 100 7.17 -12.88 6.36
CA GLY A 100 7.72 -14.19 6.74
C GLY A 100 8.54 -14.90 5.65
N ALA A 101 8.70 -14.28 4.49
CA ALA A 101 9.36 -14.85 3.31
C ALA A 101 10.86 -14.50 3.18
N GLY A 102 11.46 -13.84 4.18
CA GLY A 102 12.81 -13.30 4.06
C GLY A 102 12.89 -12.05 3.15
N SER A 103 14.07 -11.76 2.60
CA SER A 103 14.28 -10.58 1.73
C SER A 103 15.43 -10.71 0.73
N GLY A 104 15.41 -9.93 -0.34
CA GLY A 104 16.44 -9.90 -1.38
C GLY A 104 16.73 -11.29 -1.96
N ARG A 105 18.00 -11.71 -1.91
CA ARG A 105 18.45 -12.99 -2.49
C ARG A 105 17.96 -14.25 -1.78
N THR A 106 17.45 -14.13 -0.55
CA THR A 106 16.91 -15.29 0.19
C THR A 106 15.39 -15.18 0.34
N PHE A 107 14.76 -14.33 -0.48
CA PHE A 107 13.31 -14.23 -0.48
C PHE A 107 12.72 -15.53 -1.04
N ASP A 108 11.85 -16.17 -0.27
CA ASP A 108 11.13 -17.39 -0.63
C ASP A 108 9.63 -17.11 -0.69
N LEU A 109 9.07 -17.14 -1.90
CA LEU A 109 7.67 -16.83 -2.14
C LEU A 109 6.72 -17.84 -1.49
N ASP A 110 7.15 -19.09 -1.35
CA ASP A 110 6.31 -20.16 -0.79
C ASP A 110 6.24 -20.07 0.74
N ALA A 111 7.22 -19.42 1.37
CA ALA A 111 7.21 -19.10 2.79
C ALA A 111 6.38 -17.84 3.14
N ALA A 112 5.83 -17.13 2.15
CA ALA A 112 5.04 -15.93 2.39
C ALA A 112 3.72 -16.26 3.10
N ARG A 113 3.46 -15.56 4.21
CA ARG A 113 2.29 -15.81 5.08
C ARG A 113 0.95 -15.37 4.50
N TYR A 114 0.95 -14.48 3.51
CA TYR A 114 -0.25 -13.89 2.94
C TYR A 114 -0.17 -13.92 1.41
N GLY A 115 -1.25 -14.34 0.77
CA GLY A 115 -1.37 -14.40 -0.69
C GLY A 115 -1.59 -13.03 -1.33
N LYS A 116 -2.09 -12.06 -0.56
CA LYS A 116 -2.22 -10.66 -1.01
C LYS A 116 -1.65 -9.70 0.02
N ILE A 117 -0.87 -8.74 -0.45
CA ILE A 117 -0.44 -7.57 0.30
C ILE A 117 -1.15 -6.36 -0.30
N ILE A 118 -1.97 -5.68 0.50
CA ILE A 118 -2.78 -4.55 0.09
C ILE A 118 -2.28 -3.30 0.79
N LEU A 119 -1.83 -2.31 0.02
CA LEU A 119 -1.42 -1.01 0.53
C LEU A 119 -2.67 -0.14 0.70
N LEU A 120 -3.06 0.11 1.95
CA LEU A 120 -4.21 0.94 2.32
C LEU A 120 -3.69 2.25 2.91
N VAL A 121 -3.50 3.22 2.02
CA VAL A 121 -2.96 4.56 2.32
C VAL A 121 -3.96 5.63 1.89
N ASP A 122 -3.81 6.83 2.40
CA ASP A 122 -4.73 7.93 2.09
C ASP A 122 -4.64 8.36 0.60
N ALA A 123 -5.75 8.89 0.08
CA ALA A 123 -5.88 9.39 -1.28
C ALA A 123 -5.35 10.84 -1.41
N ASP A 124 -4.24 11.13 -0.75
CA ASP A 124 -3.60 12.44 -0.75
C ASP A 124 -2.12 12.36 -1.17
N VAL A 125 -1.42 13.50 -1.07
CA VAL A 125 -0.01 13.61 -1.48
C VAL A 125 0.93 12.84 -0.55
N ASP A 126 0.59 12.69 0.72
CA ASP A 126 1.41 11.99 1.71
C ASP A 126 1.22 10.47 1.59
N GLY A 127 -0.02 10.00 1.40
CA GLY A 127 -0.34 8.62 1.08
C GLY A 127 0.28 8.17 -0.25
N ALA A 128 0.29 9.03 -1.29
CA ALA A 128 1.01 8.76 -2.53
C ALA A 128 2.53 8.60 -2.30
N HIS A 129 3.13 9.42 -1.44
CA HIS A 129 4.54 9.30 -1.09
C HIS A 129 4.83 8.01 -0.31
N ILE A 130 4.00 7.66 0.67
CA ILE A 130 4.13 6.41 1.43
C ILE A 130 3.98 5.20 0.51
N ARG A 131 3.02 5.22 -0.43
CA ARG A 131 2.87 4.20 -1.46
C ARG A 131 4.14 4.03 -2.28
N CYS A 132 4.75 5.12 -2.75
CA CYS A 132 6.03 5.06 -3.46
C CYS A 132 7.16 4.44 -2.61
N LEU A 133 7.25 4.78 -1.32
CA LEU A 133 8.24 4.21 -0.40
C LEU A 133 8.04 2.70 -0.17
N LEU A 134 6.79 2.28 0.05
CA LEU A 134 6.41 0.87 0.17
C LEU A 134 6.75 0.11 -1.11
N LEU A 135 6.35 0.63 -2.28
CA LEU A 135 6.65 0.01 -3.56
C LEU A 135 8.16 -0.12 -3.80
N THR A 136 8.94 0.88 -3.38
CA THR A 136 10.41 0.82 -3.42
C THR A 136 10.96 -0.31 -2.54
N LEU A 137 10.41 -0.49 -1.33
CA LEU A 137 10.76 -1.61 -0.45
C LEU A 137 10.43 -2.96 -1.09
N PHE A 138 9.21 -3.12 -1.60
CA PHE A 138 8.79 -4.36 -2.28
C PHE A 138 9.64 -4.65 -3.51
N GLN A 139 9.88 -3.67 -4.37
CA GLN A 139 10.70 -3.84 -5.57
C GLN A 139 12.13 -4.25 -5.22
N ARG A 140 12.74 -3.61 -4.21
CA ARG A 140 14.16 -3.83 -3.89
C ARG A 140 14.41 -5.09 -3.07
N TYR A 141 13.50 -5.46 -2.17
CA TYR A 141 13.73 -6.52 -1.20
C TYR A 141 12.73 -7.67 -1.25
N MET A 142 11.60 -7.53 -1.94
CA MET A 142 10.55 -8.55 -2.00
C MET A 142 10.01 -8.69 -3.42
N ARG A 143 10.89 -8.50 -4.41
CA ARG A 143 10.55 -8.49 -5.83
C ARG A 143 9.70 -9.68 -6.28
N PRO A 144 9.96 -10.93 -5.81
CA PRO A 144 9.12 -12.07 -6.17
C PRO A 144 7.63 -11.89 -5.81
N MET A 145 7.29 -11.15 -4.76
CA MET A 145 5.88 -10.85 -4.42
C MET A 145 5.20 -10.00 -5.49
N VAL A 146 5.91 -8.98 -5.97
CA VAL A 146 5.39 -8.08 -7.00
C VAL A 146 5.29 -8.83 -8.33
N ALA A 147 6.33 -9.60 -8.68
CA ALA A 147 6.34 -10.41 -9.90
C ALA A 147 5.24 -11.48 -9.92
N ALA A 148 4.92 -12.07 -8.76
CA ALA A 148 3.80 -12.99 -8.61
C ALA A 148 2.41 -12.30 -8.61
N GLY A 149 2.35 -10.97 -8.73
CA GLY A 149 1.10 -10.21 -8.73
C GLY A 149 0.38 -10.24 -7.39
N ARG A 150 1.11 -10.42 -6.27
CA ARG A 150 0.57 -10.48 -4.91
C ARG A 150 0.50 -9.12 -4.20
N VAL A 151 0.97 -8.04 -4.82
CA VAL A 151 0.97 -6.68 -4.25
C VAL A 151 -0.10 -5.83 -4.91
N PHE A 152 -0.90 -5.14 -4.11
CA PHE A 152 -2.05 -4.35 -4.53
C PHE A 152 -2.06 -3.00 -3.83
N ALA A 153 -2.63 -1.98 -4.46
CA ALA A 153 -3.06 -0.75 -3.78
C ALA A 153 -4.58 -0.75 -3.67
N ALA A 154 -5.10 -0.46 -2.47
CA ALA A 154 -6.53 -0.23 -2.29
C ALA A 154 -6.94 1.09 -2.94
N VAL A 155 -8.17 1.13 -3.45
CA VAL A 155 -8.76 2.34 -4.02
C VAL A 155 -9.98 2.74 -3.19
N PRO A 156 -9.82 3.61 -2.18
CA PRO A 156 -10.95 4.15 -1.45
C PRO A 156 -11.83 5.05 -2.34
N PRO A 157 -13.14 5.16 -2.04
CA PRO A 157 -14.01 6.09 -2.76
C PRO A 157 -13.65 7.52 -2.41
N LEU A 158 -13.87 8.42 -3.37
CA LEU A 158 -13.64 9.86 -3.20
C LEU A 158 -14.88 10.57 -2.72
N HIS A 159 -16.06 10.09 -3.12
CA HIS A 159 -17.32 10.75 -2.83
C HIS A 159 -18.35 9.78 -2.27
N ARG A 160 -19.24 10.30 -1.43
CA ARG A 160 -20.47 9.64 -0.99
C ARG A 160 -21.66 10.53 -1.28
N ILE A 161 -22.64 9.97 -1.98
CA ILE A 161 -23.92 10.58 -2.28
C ILE A 161 -24.99 9.88 -1.44
N GLU A 162 -25.78 10.65 -0.69
CA GLU A 162 -26.89 10.14 0.12
C GLU A 162 -28.22 10.34 -0.62
N LEU A 163 -28.95 9.25 -0.85
CA LEU A 163 -30.27 9.28 -1.47
C LEU A 163 -31.33 9.69 -0.43
N VAL A 164 -32.25 10.59 -0.80
CA VAL A 164 -33.27 11.13 0.13
C VAL A 164 -34.41 10.13 0.36
N GLN A 165 -34.77 9.36 -0.67
CA GLN A 165 -35.81 8.34 -0.63
C GLN A 165 -35.39 7.15 -1.52
N PRO A 166 -34.46 6.30 -1.05
CA PRO A 166 -34.04 5.12 -1.82
C PRO A 166 -35.24 4.20 -2.06
N LYS A 167 -35.33 3.63 -3.27
CA LYS A 167 -36.36 2.63 -3.57
C LYS A 167 -36.13 1.36 -2.73
N LYS A 168 -37.16 0.54 -2.54
CA LYS A 168 -37.04 -0.73 -1.82
C LYS A 168 -35.96 -1.61 -2.49
N GLY A 169 -34.92 -1.97 -1.73
CA GLY A 169 -33.77 -2.74 -2.23
C GLY A 169 -32.67 -1.91 -2.91
N GLN A 170 -32.78 -0.58 -2.89
CA GLN A 170 -31.72 0.33 -3.33
C GLN A 170 -30.89 0.77 -2.13
N ASP A 171 -29.57 0.79 -2.28
CA ASP A 171 -28.68 1.30 -1.26
C ASP A 171 -28.91 2.79 -1.01
N LYS A 172 -28.87 3.17 0.28
CA LYS A 172 -29.04 4.57 0.69
C LYS A 172 -27.86 5.44 0.25
N TYR A 173 -26.68 4.85 0.18
CA TYR A 173 -25.43 5.54 -0.14
C TYR A 173 -24.89 5.04 -1.47
N VAL A 174 -24.42 5.97 -2.30
CA VAL A 174 -23.73 5.68 -3.55
C VAL A 174 -22.33 6.27 -3.48
N TYR A 175 -21.33 5.45 -3.74
CA TYR A 175 -19.92 5.82 -3.71
C TYR A 175 -19.38 6.00 -5.12
N THR A 176 -18.53 7.00 -5.32
CA THR A 176 -17.80 7.19 -6.58
C THR A 176 -16.32 7.39 -6.33
N TYR A 177 -15.49 6.94 -7.28
CA TYR A 177 -14.04 6.80 -7.16
C TYR A 177 -13.28 7.77 -8.08
N SER A 178 -13.98 8.65 -8.80
CA SER A 178 -13.40 9.75 -9.57
C SER A 178 -14.37 10.93 -9.70
N ASP A 179 -13.84 12.13 -9.96
CA ASP A 179 -14.65 13.31 -10.29
C ASP A 179 -15.52 13.09 -11.54
N ARG A 180 -15.02 12.28 -12.49
CA ARG A 180 -15.76 11.93 -13.71
C ARG A 180 -16.96 11.05 -13.38
N GLU A 181 -16.73 9.97 -12.63
CA GLU A 181 -17.78 9.05 -12.20
C GLU A 181 -18.85 9.78 -11.37
N LEU A 182 -18.45 10.71 -10.51
CA LEU A 182 -19.39 11.58 -9.81
C LEU A 182 -20.31 12.33 -10.79
N ARG A 183 -19.74 13.05 -11.76
CA ARG A 183 -20.53 13.81 -12.75
C ARG A 183 -21.49 12.91 -13.53
N ASP A 184 -20.99 11.77 -14.00
CA ASP A 184 -21.78 10.81 -14.78
C ASP A 184 -22.94 10.25 -13.94
N THR A 185 -22.69 9.95 -12.66
CA THR A 185 -23.70 9.46 -11.70
C THR A 185 -24.77 10.52 -11.43
N LEU A 186 -24.39 11.79 -11.22
CA LEU A 186 -25.33 12.88 -11.00
C LEU A 186 -26.20 13.15 -12.23
N LEU A 187 -25.63 13.07 -13.43
CA LEU A 187 -26.40 13.17 -14.69
C LEU A 187 -27.40 12.02 -14.83
N GLU A 188 -27.02 10.81 -14.43
CA GLU A 188 -27.92 9.66 -14.42
C GLU A 188 -29.06 9.85 -13.42
N PHE A 189 -28.77 10.35 -12.22
CA PHE A 189 -29.80 10.65 -11.21
C PHE A 189 -30.77 11.71 -11.71
N GLN A 190 -30.29 12.76 -12.38
CA GLN A 190 -31.14 13.76 -13.01
C GLN A 190 -32.05 13.14 -14.08
N ARG A 191 -31.50 12.30 -14.97
CA ARG A 191 -32.28 11.59 -16.01
C ARG A 191 -33.34 10.67 -15.44
N LYS A 192 -33.05 10.02 -14.32
CA LYS A 192 -33.94 9.05 -13.64
C LYS A 192 -34.83 9.69 -12.57
N ASN A 193 -34.79 11.01 -12.39
CA ASN A 193 -35.47 11.74 -11.32
C ASN A 193 -35.20 11.16 -9.91
N VAL A 194 -33.97 10.70 -9.66
CA VAL A 194 -33.53 10.23 -8.35
C VAL A 194 -33.18 11.42 -7.47
N ARG A 195 -33.80 11.52 -6.30
CA ARG A 195 -33.52 12.59 -5.33
C ARG A 195 -32.38 12.21 -4.40
N TYR A 196 -31.38 13.08 -4.30
CA TYR A 196 -30.24 12.94 -3.41
C TYR A 196 -30.01 14.24 -2.64
N LYS A 197 -29.23 14.18 -1.56
CA LYS A 197 -28.89 15.34 -0.73
C LYS A 197 -27.86 16.21 -1.44
N ASP A 198 -28.08 17.53 -1.49
CA ASP A 198 -27.18 18.46 -2.19
C ASP A 198 -25.75 18.47 -1.63
N SER A 199 -25.59 18.18 -0.32
CA SER A 199 -24.28 18.10 0.31
C SER A 199 -23.61 16.73 0.05
N ILE A 200 -22.93 16.61 -1.09
CA ILE A 200 -22.11 15.44 -1.42
C ILE A 200 -20.87 15.45 -0.50
N GLN A 201 -20.61 14.33 0.18
CA GLN A 201 -19.41 14.21 1.00
C GLN A 201 -18.22 13.83 0.12
N ARG A 202 -17.09 14.51 0.32
CA ARG A 202 -15.80 14.15 -0.27
C ARG A 202 -14.87 13.66 0.83
N TYR A 203 -14.30 12.47 0.65
CA TYR A 203 -13.31 11.91 1.56
C TYR A 203 -11.93 12.48 1.25
N LYS A 204 -11.22 12.93 2.27
CA LYS A 204 -9.80 13.35 2.14
C LYS A 204 -8.81 12.30 2.63
N GLY A 205 -9.23 11.46 3.56
CA GLY A 205 -8.42 10.39 4.13
C GLY A 205 -9.29 9.30 4.72
N LEU A 206 -8.68 8.15 5.00
CA LEU A 206 -9.36 6.95 5.49
C LEU A 206 -9.97 7.16 6.88
N GLY A 207 -9.43 8.09 7.68
CA GLY A 207 -9.95 8.44 9.01
C GLY A 207 -11.30 9.15 9.01
N GLU A 208 -11.79 9.62 7.85
CA GLU A 208 -13.12 10.23 7.71
C GLU A 208 -14.24 9.19 7.48
N MET A 209 -13.87 7.92 7.30
CA MET A 209 -14.78 6.80 7.12
C MET A 209 -15.07 6.13 8.46
N ASP A 210 -16.31 5.71 8.66
CA ASP A 210 -16.64 4.75 9.71
C ASP A 210 -16.30 3.31 9.26
N ALA A 211 -16.42 2.36 10.19
CA ALA A 211 -16.03 0.97 9.95
C ALA A 211 -16.88 0.32 8.84
N ASP A 212 -18.17 0.60 8.82
CA ASP A 212 -19.09 0.02 7.83
C ASP A 212 -18.77 0.55 6.42
N GLN A 213 -18.53 1.87 6.28
CA GLN A 213 -18.11 2.47 5.02
C GLN A 213 -16.80 1.87 4.52
N LEU A 214 -15.80 1.74 5.40
CA LEU A 214 -14.51 1.17 5.01
C LEU A 214 -14.64 -0.30 4.61
N ALA A 215 -15.46 -1.07 5.33
CA ALA A 215 -15.75 -2.47 5.04
C ALA A 215 -16.38 -2.61 3.64
N GLU A 216 -17.48 -1.89 3.39
CA GLU A 216 -18.28 -2.00 2.17
C GLU A 216 -17.54 -1.50 0.92
N THR A 217 -16.63 -0.53 1.07
CA THR A 217 -16.02 0.14 -0.08
C THR A 217 -14.60 -0.31 -0.38
N THR A 218 -13.82 -0.71 0.64
CA THR A 218 -12.38 -0.96 0.47
C THR A 218 -11.90 -2.31 0.94
N MET A 219 -12.57 -2.94 1.91
CA MET A 219 -12.08 -4.17 2.54
C MET A 219 -12.83 -5.42 2.07
N ASP A 220 -14.13 -5.33 1.84
CA ASP A 220 -14.95 -6.47 1.39
C ASP A 220 -14.56 -6.89 -0.03
N PRO A 221 -14.09 -8.14 -0.24
CA PRO A 221 -13.73 -8.65 -1.55
C PRO A 221 -14.83 -8.59 -2.62
N ARG A 222 -16.10 -8.52 -2.21
CA ARG A 222 -17.26 -8.48 -3.12
C ARG A 222 -17.45 -7.13 -3.80
N PHE A 223 -17.01 -6.04 -3.16
CA PHE A 223 -17.33 -4.67 -3.58
C PHE A 223 -16.08 -3.82 -3.85
N ARG A 224 -14.96 -4.12 -3.19
CA ARG A 224 -13.76 -3.30 -3.28
C ARG A 224 -13.12 -3.32 -4.66
N THR A 225 -12.41 -2.24 -4.96
CA THR A 225 -11.50 -2.14 -6.11
C THR A 225 -10.05 -2.15 -5.64
N LEU A 226 -9.25 -3.05 -6.20
CA LEU A 226 -7.80 -3.14 -5.95
C LEU A 226 -7.04 -2.93 -7.26
N ARG A 227 -5.99 -2.10 -7.20
CA ARG A 227 -5.03 -1.95 -8.31
C ARG A 227 -3.89 -2.93 -8.09
N ARG A 228 -3.77 -3.93 -8.96
CA ARG A 228 -2.66 -4.88 -8.92
C ARG A 228 -1.38 -4.21 -9.41
N ILE A 229 -0.31 -4.32 -8.62
CA ILE A 229 1.01 -3.83 -8.98
C ILE A 229 1.72 -4.93 -9.77
N ASN A 230 2.11 -4.61 -11.00
CA ASN A 230 2.80 -5.52 -11.89
C ASN A 230 4.17 -4.94 -12.27
N ILE A 231 5.13 -5.82 -12.58
CA ILE A 231 6.40 -5.45 -13.21
C ILE A 231 6.34 -5.97 -14.64
N SER A 232 6.13 -5.06 -15.61
CA SER A 232 6.13 -5.41 -17.03
C SER A 232 7.55 -5.47 -17.60
N ASP A 233 8.37 -4.48 -17.28
CA ASP A 233 9.78 -4.40 -17.67
C ASP A 233 10.62 -4.09 -16.42
N LEU A 234 11.46 -5.06 -16.06
CA LEU A 234 12.32 -4.97 -14.88
C LEU A 234 13.36 -3.85 -15.01
N GLU A 235 14.00 -3.73 -16.18
CA GLU A 235 15.09 -2.79 -16.39
C GLU A 235 14.57 -1.36 -16.39
N SER A 236 13.44 -1.13 -17.06
CA SER A 236 12.77 0.18 -17.01
C SER A 236 12.27 0.52 -15.61
N SER A 237 11.73 -0.44 -14.88
CA SER A 237 11.30 -0.23 -13.49
C SER A 237 12.48 0.19 -12.60
N GLU A 238 13.61 -0.53 -12.67
CA GLU A 238 14.81 -0.22 -11.89
C GLU A 238 15.34 1.20 -12.19
N ARG A 239 15.42 1.58 -13.48
CA ARG A 239 15.81 2.94 -13.89
C ARG A 239 14.89 4.02 -13.29
N VAL A 240 13.58 3.79 -13.29
CA VAL A 240 12.61 4.76 -12.76
C VAL A 240 12.73 4.88 -11.25
N PHE A 241 12.88 3.77 -10.52
CA PHE A 241 13.11 3.82 -9.08
C PHE A 241 14.45 4.49 -8.73
N ASP A 242 15.52 4.27 -9.50
CA ASP A 242 16.80 4.95 -9.32
C ASP A 242 16.67 6.46 -9.53
N LEU A 243 16.00 6.89 -10.60
CA LEU A 243 15.75 8.30 -10.89
C LEU A 243 14.95 8.99 -9.78
N LEU A 244 13.80 8.40 -9.40
CA LEU A 244 12.85 9.02 -8.47
C LEU A 244 13.23 8.86 -7.00
N MET A 245 13.90 7.77 -6.64
CA MET A 245 14.16 7.41 -5.25
C MET A 245 15.65 7.38 -4.90
N GLY A 246 16.58 7.35 -5.88
CA GLY A 246 18.03 7.29 -5.67
C GLY A 246 18.68 8.56 -5.10
N ASN A 247 20.01 8.66 -5.11
CA ASN A 247 20.72 9.77 -4.45
C ASN A 247 20.85 11.02 -5.32
N GLU A 248 20.85 10.86 -6.64
CA GLU A 248 21.07 11.96 -7.59
C GLU A 248 19.87 12.91 -7.63
N VAL A 249 20.11 14.19 -7.33
CA VAL A 249 19.07 15.23 -7.27
C VAL A 249 18.82 15.84 -8.64
N ALA A 250 19.88 16.10 -9.42
CA ALA A 250 19.76 16.84 -10.67
C ALA A 250 18.87 16.12 -11.70
N PRO A 251 19.05 14.81 -11.99
CA PRO A 251 18.21 14.09 -12.95
C PRO A 251 16.75 14.05 -12.53
N ARG A 252 16.50 13.90 -11.22
CA ARG A 252 15.14 13.91 -10.67
C ARG A 252 14.48 15.27 -10.83
N LYS A 253 15.19 16.35 -10.55
CA LYS A 253 14.67 17.70 -10.70
C LYS A 253 14.29 17.95 -12.15
N GLU A 254 15.14 17.58 -13.08
CA GLU A 254 14.87 17.68 -14.52
C GLU A 254 13.65 16.85 -14.94
N PHE A 255 13.54 15.61 -14.46
CA PHE A 255 12.38 14.77 -14.70
C PHE A 255 11.07 15.41 -14.20
N ILE A 256 11.07 15.94 -12.97
CA ILE A 256 9.88 16.59 -12.40
C ILE A 256 9.52 17.85 -13.19
N THR A 257 10.50 18.69 -13.53
CA THR A 257 10.26 19.94 -14.27
C THR A 257 9.75 19.68 -15.68
N SER A 258 10.34 18.73 -16.40
CA SER A 258 9.93 18.37 -17.76
C SER A 258 8.56 17.69 -17.80
N SER A 259 8.27 16.84 -16.81
CA SER A 259 7.02 16.06 -16.78
C SER A 259 5.82 16.83 -16.22
N ALA A 260 6.04 17.86 -15.39
CA ALA A 260 4.96 18.58 -14.71
C ALA A 260 3.95 19.24 -15.67
N ALA A 261 4.41 19.70 -16.84
CA ALA A 261 3.55 20.32 -17.85
C ALA A 261 2.78 19.30 -18.70
N THR A 262 3.30 18.07 -18.82
CA THR A 262 2.74 17.01 -19.68
C THR A 262 1.93 15.97 -18.90
N LEU A 263 1.84 16.10 -17.59
CA LEU A 263 1.19 15.12 -16.73
C LEU A 263 -0.34 15.21 -16.90
N ASP A 264 -0.91 14.18 -17.50
CA ASP A 264 -2.37 14.02 -17.57
C ASP A 264 -2.92 13.72 -16.17
N ARG A 265 -3.68 14.68 -15.63
CA ARG A 265 -4.28 14.56 -14.29
C ARG A 265 -5.27 13.40 -14.19
N SER A 266 -5.87 12.97 -15.31
CA SER A 266 -6.76 11.81 -15.33
C SER A 266 -6.03 10.48 -15.17
N ARG A 267 -4.70 10.46 -15.33
CA ARG A 267 -3.83 9.30 -15.10
C ARG A 267 -3.22 9.27 -13.70
N ILE A 268 -3.44 10.30 -12.90
CA ILE A 268 -3.05 10.35 -11.49
C ILE A 268 -4.14 9.65 -10.68
N ASP A 269 -3.77 9.00 -9.58
CA ASP A 269 -4.70 8.46 -8.61
C ASP A 269 -5.50 9.62 -8.00
N ALA A 270 -6.55 10.06 -8.68
CA ALA A 270 -7.32 11.28 -8.39
C ALA A 270 -8.81 11.03 -8.44
#